data_AF-A0AAW0IL61-F1
#
_entry.id   AF-A0AAW0IL61-F1
#
_cell.length_a   1.000
_cell.length_b   1.000
_cell.length_c   1.000
_cell.angle_alpha   90.00
_cell.angle_beta   90.00
_cell.angle_gamma   90.00
#
_symmetry.space_group_name_H-M   'P 1'
#
loop_
_entity.id
_entity.type
_entity.pdbx_description
1 polymer ?
#
loop_
_entity_poly.entity_id
_entity_poly.type
_entity_poly.pdbx_seq_one_letter_code
_entity_poly.pdbx_strand_id
1 'polypeptide(L)' 'MVIMSEFSAVPSGTGQGQQKPLRVGFYDVERTLGKGNFAVVKLARHRVTKTQVRARVGGD' A
#
# COMPACT_ATOMS: atom_id res chain seq x y z
N MET A 1 -5.11 22.62 -10.78
CA MET A 1 -3.74 22.23 -11.20
C MET A 1 -2.90 22.06 -9.94
N VAL A 2 -2.90 20.87 -9.37
CA VAL A 2 -1.80 20.38 -8.53
C VAL A 2 -1.49 19.01 -9.11
N ILE A 3 -0.30 18.89 -9.66
CA ILE A 3 0.24 17.72 -10.31
C ILE A 3 0.34 16.61 -9.26
N MET A 4 -0.45 15.56 -9.41
CA MET A 4 -0.09 14.21 -8.96
C MET A 4 -0.18 13.29 -10.18
N SER A 5 0.53 13.71 -11.24
CA SER A 5 1.10 12.77 -12.18
C SER A 5 1.99 11.82 -11.39
N GLU A 6 1.84 10.53 -11.68
CA GLU A 6 2.63 9.42 -11.13
C GLU A 6 2.11 8.75 -9.84
N PHE A 7 0.89 8.20 -9.90
CA PHE A 7 0.67 6.85 -9.38
C PHE A 7 0.49 5.88 -10.56
N SER A 8 1.50 5.82 -11.43
CA SER A 8 1.62 4.74 -12.40
C SER A 8 2.02 3.47 -11.64
N ALA A 9 1.06 2.84 -10.98
CA ALA A 9 1.14 1.43 -10.67
C ALA A 9 0.66 0.65 -11.90
N VAL A 10 1.38 0.80 -13.02
CA VAL A 10 1.33 -0.19 -14.09
C VAL A 10 2.48 -1.15 -13.81
N PRO A 11 2.25 -2.32 -13.18
CA PRO A 11 3.22 -3.40 -13.25
C PRO A 11 3.16 -3.98 -14.67
N SER A 12 3.71 -3.25 -15.64
CA SER A 12 4.14 -3.84 -16.91
C SER A 12 5.42 -4.61 -16.61
N GLY A 13 5.26 -5.88 -16.26
CA GLY A 13 6.38 -6.73 -15.91
C GLY A 13 5.91 -8.14 -15.63
N THR A 14 5.84 -8.94 -16.68
CA THR A 14 5.82 -10.39 -16.64
C THR A 14 7.01 -10.86 -15.81
N GLY A 15 6.79 -11.08 -14.52
CA GLY A 15 7.87 -11.42 -13.61
C GLY A 15 7.32 -11.73 -12.23
N GLN A 16 7.32 -13.01 -11.89
CA GLN A 16 7.23 -13.49 -10.51
C GLN A 16 8.49 -13.01 -9.76
N GLY A 17 8.56 -11.71 -9.51
CA GLY A 17 9.63 -11.04 -8.79
C GLY A 17 9.08 -10.60 -7.46
N GLN A 18 9.55 -11.24 -6.40
CA GLN A 18 9.37 -10.93 -4.99
C GLN A 18 9.02 -9.45 -4.77
N GLN A 19 7.72 -9.14 -4.67
CA GLN A 19 7.25 -7.77 -4.52
C GLN A 19 7.84 -7.22 -3.21
N LYS A 20 8.78 -6.28 -3.31
CA LYS A 20 9.30 -5.59 -2.13
C LYS A 20 8.09 -5.02 -1.39
N PRO A 21 7.93 -5.31 -0.07
CA PRO A 21 6.81 -4.79 0.69
C PRO A 21 6.81 -3.27 0.57
N LEU A 22 5.66 -2.72 0.17
CA LEU A 22 5.50 -1.28 0.01
C LEU A 22 5.72 -0.62 1.37
N ARG A 23 6.61 0.37 1.45
CA ARG A 23 6.96 1.04 2.71
C ARG A 23 6.41 2.44 2.74
N VAL A 24 5.76 2.78 3.85
CA VAL A 24 5.21 4.12 4.09
C VAL A 24 5.61 4.54 5.50
N GLY A 25 6.57 5.47 5.60
CA GLY A 25 7.13 5.90 6.88
C GLY A 25 7.68 4.72 7.71
N PHE A 26 7.14 4.53 8.92
CA PHE A 26 7.51 3.45 9.84
C PHE A 26 6.73 2.14 9.64
N TYR A 27 5.91 2.05 8.59
CA TYR A 27 5.06 0.89 8.34
C TYR A 27 5.51 0.12 7.09
N ASP A 28 5.66 -1.20 7.23
CA ASP A 28 5.73 -2.13 6.10
C ASP A 28 4.30 -2.55 5.74
N VAL A 29 3.86 -2.24 4.52
CA VAL A 29 2.55 -2.62 3.99
C VAL A 29 2.65 -4.05 3.45
N GLU A 30 1.83 -4.94 4.00
CA GLU A 30 1.87 -6.37 3.70
C GLU A 30 0.91 -6.72 2.56
N ARG A 31 -0.39 -6.76 2.84
CA ARG A 31 -1.42 -7.21 1.89
C ARG A 31 -2.70 -6.39 2.00
N THR A 32 -3.49 -6.38 0.94
CA THR A 32 -4.84 -5.81 0.97
C THR A 32 -5.75 -6.73 1.78
N LEU A 33 -6.46 -6.16 2.76
CA LEU A 33 -7.46 -6.88 3.56
C LEU A 33 -8.86 -6.72 2.96
N GLY A 34 -9.15 -5.57 2.36
CA GLY A 34 -10.44 -5.32 1.74
C GLY A 34 -10.36 -4.14 0.77
N LYS A 35 -11.16 -4.20 -0.29
CA LYS A 35 -11.41 -3.08 -1.19
C LYS A 35 -12.87 -2.68 -1.02
N GLY A 36 -13.10 -1.42 -0.66
CA GLY A 36 -14.41 -0.80 -0.69
C GLY A 36 -14.48 0.22 -1.82
N ASN A 37 -15.69 0.72 -2.10
CA ASN A 37 -15.90 1.72 -3.15
C ASN A 37 -15.15 3.05 -2.89
N PHE A 38 -14.89 3.36 -1.62
CA PHE A 38 -14.29 4.63 -1.19
C PHE A 38 -12.86 4.49 -0.67
N ALA A 39 -12.34 3.27 -0.55
CA ALA A 39 -11.00 3.05 0.00
C ALA A 39 -10.53 1.63 -0.16
N VAL A 40 -9.22 1.46 -0.11
CA VAL A 40 -8.59 0.15 0.06
C VAL A 40 -8.03 0.06 1.47
N VAL A 41 -8.37 -1.00 2.19
CA VAL A 41 -7.79 -1.31 3.50
C VAL A 41 -6.66 -2.31 3.32
N LYS A 42 -5.47 -1.96 3.79
CA LYS A 42 -4.29 -2.82 3.76
C LYS A 42 -3.83 -3.14 5.18
N LEU A 43 -3.33 -4.35 5.36
CA LEU A 43 -2.58 -4.73 6.54
C LEU A 43 -1.20 -4.08 6.46
N ALA A 44 -0.80 -3.40 7.52
CA ALA A 44 0.52 -2.84 7.64
C ALA A 44 1.09 -3.16 9.03
N ARG A 45 2.41 -3.27 9.13
CA ARG A 45 3.11 -3.55 10.37
C ARG A 45 4.05 -2.40 10.73
N HIS A 46 3.92 -1.90 11.96
CA HIS A 46 4.83 -0.90 12.47
C HIS A 46 6.20 -1.53 12.77
N ARG A 47 7.27 -0.95 12.24
CA ARG A 47 8.61 -1.56 12.30
C ARG A 47 9.22 -1.53 13.69
N VAL A 48 8.93 -0.50 14.47
CA VAL A 48 9.50 -0.29 15.80
C VAL A 48 8.74 -1.12 16.84
N THR A 49 7.43 -0.89 16.95
CA THR A 49 6.59 -1.55 17.96
C THR A 49 6.14 -2.95 17.57
N LYS A 50 6.41 -3.36 16.32
CA LYS A 50 5.98 -4.65 15.73
C LYS A 50 4.47 -4.87 15.69
N THR A 51 3.67 -3.85 16.01
CA THR A 51 2.20 -3.88 16.00
C THR A 51 1.66 -3.99 14.58
N GLN A 52 0.69 -4.86 14.37
CA GLN A 52 -0.07 -4.94 13.13
C GLN A 52 -1.28 -4.01 13.19
N VAL A 53 -1.46 -3.22 12.15
CA VAL A 53 -2.55 -2.24 12.02
C VAL A 53 -3.26 -2.41 10.69
N ARG A 54 -4.53 -2.00 10.65
CA ARG A 54 -5.31 -1.89 9.40
C ARG A 54 -5.28 -0.44 8.95
N ALA A 55 -4.62 -0.18 7.83
CA ALA A 55 -4.51 1.17 7.27
C ALA A 55 -5.51 1.35 6.12
N ARG A 56 -6.27 2.46 6.15
CA ARG A 56 -7.07 2.93 5.02
C ARG A 56 -6.14 3.71 4.09
N VAL A 57 -6.06 3.29 2.83
CA VAL A 57 -5.26 3.94 1.80
C VAL A 57 -6.21 4.47 0.73
N GLY A 58 -6.27 5.81 0.64
CA GLY A 58 -7.07 6.52 -0.33
C GLY A 58 -8.57 6.55 -0.03
N GLY A 59 -9.18 7.65 -0.47
CA GLY A 59 -10.61 7.93 -0.52
C GLY A 59 -10.74 9.38 -0.95
N ASP A 60 -11.68 9.66 -1.85
CA ASP A 60 -12.12 11.03 -2.10
C ASP A 60 -12.53 11.70 -0.78
#